data_AF-A0AAV0U398-F1
#
_entry.id   AF-A0AAV0U398-F1
#
_cell.length_a   1.000
_cell.length_b   1.000
_cell.length_c   1.000
_cell.angle_alpha   90.00
_cell.angle_beta   90.00
_cell.angle_gamma   90.00
#
_symmetry.space_group_name_H-M   'P 1'
#
loop_
_entity.id
_entity.type
_entity.pdbx_description
1 polymer ?
#
loop_
_entity_poly.entity_id
_entity_poly.type
_entity_poly.pdbx_seq_one_letter_code
_entity_poly.pdbx_strand_id
1 'polypeptide(L)'
;MDLDATLARLNALKLHDPRASAAATSSSTTTATASTATTSVIHARARQHTEQTVQLHQEVQRLSNEHERQLQHWEHEMQQLQRRLEASEHQNRLLKASLGDVVTYRRAAETQQLVIEELQTQVKQLRSTNYRLQYVVQQQEPRGAGSFLPPRPPDIC
;
A
#
# COMPACT_ATOMS: atom_id res chain seq x y z
N MET A 1 -5.08 25.32 9.21
CA MET A 1 -5.91 26.54 9.08
C MET A 1 -7.18 26.22 9.83
N ASP A 2 -7.19 26.48 11.13
CA ASP A 2 -8.19 25.93 12.05
C ASP A 2 -9.49 26.73 11.96
N LEU A 3 -10.49 26.12 11.30
CA LEU A 3 -11.83 26.67 11.10
C LEU A 3 -12.56 26.96 12.43
N ASP A 4 -12.23 26.22 13.50
CA ASP A 4 -12.82 26.44 14.81
C ASP A 4 -12.38 27.75 15.45
N ALA A 5 -11.13 28.19 15.19
CA ALA A 5 -10.61 29.45 15.71
C ALA A 5 -11.25 30.66 15.03
N THR A 6 -11.64 30.54 13.75
CA THR A 6 -12.31 31.63 13.03
C THR A 6 -13.78 31.76 13.42
N LEU A 7 -14.46 30.64 13.69
CA LEU A 7 -15.83 30.63 14.21
C LEU A 7 -15.93 31.23 15.63
N ALA A 8 -15.01 30.88 16.54
CA ALA A 8 -14.99 31.45 17.89
C ALA A 8 -14.78 32.97 17.87
N ARG A 9 -13.93 33.48 16.96
CA ARG A 9 -13.64 34.92 16.83
C ARG A 9 -14.81 35.70 16.24
N LEU A 10 -15.58 35.10 15.33
CA LEU A 10 -16.78 35.71 14.76
C LEU A 10 -17.94 35.77 15.76
N ASN A 11 -18.05 34.76 16.64
CA ASN A 11 -19.05 34.76 17.70
C ASN A 11 -18.74 35.81 18.79
N ALA A 12 -17.45 36.02 19.09
CA ALA A 12 -17.01 37.07 20.02
C ALA A 12 -17.29 38.50 19.50
N LEU A 13 -17.23 38.72 18.18
CA LEU A 13 -17.52 40.02 17.56
C LEU A 13 -19.02 40.36 17.55
N LYS A 14 -19.92 39.37 17.58
CA LYS A 14 -21.38 39.58 17.60
C LYS A 14 -21.94 40.00 18.97
N LEU A 15 -21.19 39.79 20.05
CA LEU A 15 -21.61 40.13 21.43
C LEU A 15 -21.40 41.62 21.78
N HIS A 16 -20.67 42.38 20.96
CA HIS A 16 -20.33 43.79 21.20
C HIS A 16 -21.17 44.77 20.38
N ASP A 17 -22.46 44.51 20.19
CA ASP A 17 -23.38 45.44 19.54
C ASP A 17 -23.85 46.51 20.58
N PRO A 18 -23.45 47.79 20.48
CA PRO A 18 -23.67 48.80 21.54
C PRO A 18 -25.12 49.30 21.63
N ARG A 19 -26.05 48.69 20.87
CA ARG A 19 -27.43 49.17 20.74
C ARG A 19 -28.33 48.83 21.94
N ALA A 20 -27.84 48.10 22.94
CA ALA A 20 -28.55 47.78 24.18
C ALA A 20 -28.41 48.85 25.28
N SER A 21 -27.53 49.85 25.15
CA SER A 21 -27.32 50.87 26.21
C SER A 21 -28.18 52.14 26.09
N ALA A 22 -29.02 52.26 25.06
CA ALA A 22 -29.78 53.50 24.79
C ALA A 22 -31.23 53.51 25.31
N ALA A 23 -31.68 52.51 26.08
CA ALA A 23 -33.09 52.37 26.48
C ALA A 23 -33.35 52.59 27.99
N ALA A 24 -32.47 53.31 28.69
CA ALA A 24 -32.58 53.52 30.14
C ALA A 24 -32.67 55.01 30.53
N THR A 25 -33.41 55.85 29.79
CA THR A 25 -33.85 57.15 30.33
C THR A 25 -35.05 57.65 29.53
N SER A 26 -36.28 57.41 30.04
CA SER A 26 -37.49 58.21 29.77
C SER A 26 -38.68 57.61 30.51
N SER A 27 -38.80 57.93 31.79
CA SER A 27 -40.01 57.69 32.57
C SER A 27 -40.91 58.93 32.48
N SER A 28 -42.11 58.78 31.92
CA SER A 28 -43.37 59.12 32.62
C SER A 28 -44.57 59.17 31.67
N THR A 29 -45.68 58.61 32.15
CA THR A 29 -47.07 58.91 31.76
C THR A 29 -47.51 58.50 30.36
N THR A 30 -48.21 57.35 30.23
CA THR A 30 -49.61 57.25 29.74
C THR A 30 -50.07 55.80 29.51
N THR A 31 -51.24 55.49 30.09
CA THR A 31 -52.30 54.58 29.60
C THR A 31 -52.02 53.07 29.36
N ALA A 32 -52.77 52.27 30.11
CA ALA A 32 -52.83 50.80 30.17
C ALA A 32 -53.30 50.05 28.89
N THR A 33 -53.11 50.63 27.70
CA THR A 33 -53.45 50.00 26.40
C THR A 33 -52.21 49.68 25.55
N ALA A 34 -51.01 50.16 25.92
CA ALA A 34 -49.74 49.84 25.25
C ALA A 34 -49.15 48.47 25.67
N SER A 35 -49.62 47.90 26.78
CA SER A 35 -49.13 46.66 27.36
C SER A 35 -49.36 45.45 26.43
N THR A 36 -50.51 45.39 25.75
CA THR A 36 -50.91 44.27 24.88
C THR A 36 -50.22 44.30 23.51
N ALA A 37 -49.94 45.50 22.98
CA ALA A 37 -49.23 45.68 21.71
C ALA A 37 -47.73 45.38 21.82
N THR A 38 -47.12 45.62 22.98
CA THR A 38 -45.72 45.28 23.23
C THR A 38 -45.53 43.79 23.49
N THR A 39 -46.48 43.11 24.15
CA THR A 39 -46.42 41.64 24.33
C THR A 39 -46.53 40.91 23.00
N SER A 40 -47.39 41.34 22.08
CA SER A 40 -47.55 40.68 20.77
C SER A 40 -46.28 40.73 19.92
N VAL A 41 -45.55 41.86 19.94
CA VAL A 41 -44.26 42.04 19.24
C VAL A 41 -43.16 41.17 19.87
N ILE A 42 -43.13 41.06 21.21
CA ILE A 42 -42.18 40.19 21.91
C ILE A 42 -42.45 38.71 21.58
N HIS A 43 -43.72 38.29 21.57
CA HIS A 43 -44.08 36.92 21.20
C HIS A 43 -43.80 36.61 19.72
N ALA A 44 -44.02 37.56 18.81
CA ALA A 44 -43.67 37.40 17.39
C ALA A 44 -42.16 37.24 17.18
N ARG A 45 -41.35 38.06 17.89
CA ARG A 45 -39.89 37.99 17.83
C ARG A 45 -39.34 36.71 18.45
N ALA A 46 -39.94 36.24 19.55
CA ALA A 46 -39.58 34.96 20.17
C ALA A 46 -39.88 33.79 19.22
N ARG A 47 -41.03 33.80 18.53
CA ARG A 47 -41.37 32.77 17.53
C ARG A 47 -40.39 32.74 16.36
N GLN A 48 -40.05 33.90 15.80
CA GLN A 48 -39.04 34.00 14.74
C GLN A 48 -37.67 33.48 15.19
N HIS A 49 -37.25 33.80 16.42
CA HIS A 49 -36.00 33.29 16.96
C HIS A 49 -36.05 31.76 17.12
N THR A 50 -37.16 31.21 17.63
CA THR A 50 -37.29 29.75 17.74
C THR A 50 -37.27 29.06 16.38
N GLU A 51 -37.96 29.60 15.38
CA GLU A 51 -37.97 29.08 14.01
C GLU A 51 -36.56 29.12 13.40
N GLN A 52 -35.82 30.21 13.59
CA GLN A 52 -34.45 30.35 13.12
C GLN A 52 -33.50 29.35 13.80
N THR A 53 -33.65 29.11 15.11
CA THR A 53 -32.84 28.10 15.81
C THR A 53 -33.13 26.68 15.35
N VAL A 54 -34.40 26.37 15.05
CA VAL A 54 -34.79 25.05 14.52
C VAL A 54 -34.23 24.84 13.12
N GLN A 55 -34.28 25.86 12.26
CA GLN A 55 -33.69 25.80 10.91
C GLN A 55 -32.17 25.56 10.97
N LEU A 56 -31.46 26.33 11.80
CA LEU A 56 -30.01 26.14 11.99
C LEU A 56 -29.68 24.75 12.54
N HIS A 57 -30.47 24.25 13.48
CA HIS A 57 -30.28 22.89 14.01
C HIS A 57 -30.45 21.82 12.92
N GLN A 58 -31.47 21.97 12.07
CA GLN A 58 -31.69 21.07 10.93
C GLN A 58 -30.56 21.13 9.91
N GLU A 59 -30.04 22.32 9.60
CA GLU A 59 -28.89 22.48 8.69
C GLU A 59 -27.62 21.84 9.24
N VAL A 60 -27.31 22.07 10.52
CA VAL A 60 -26.17 21.44 11.20
C VAL A 60 -26.33 19.91 11.20
N GLN A 61 -27.53 19.41 11.47
CA GLN A 61 -27.79 17.98 11.46
C GLN A 61 -27.65 17.39 10.06
N ARG A 62 -28.11 18.09 9.02
CA ARG A 62 -27.94 17.66 7.62
C ARG A 62 -26.47 17.59 7.25
N LEU A 63 -25.69 18.63 7.57
CA LEU A 63 -24.25 18.67 7.29
C LEU A 63 -23.50 17.58 8.07
N SER A 64 -23.86 17.34 9.33
CA SER A 64 -23.31 16.26 10.14
C SER A 64 -23.56 14.90 9.50
N ASN A 65 -24.79 14.63 9.07
CA ASN A 65 -25.15 13.37 8.43
C ASN A 65 -24.43 13.19 7.07
N GLU A 66 -24.25 14.27 6.32
CA GLU A 66 -23.51 14.24 5.06
C GLU A 66 -22.02 13.96 5.28
N HIS A 67 -21.42 14.60 6.29
CA HIS A 67 -20.03 14.35 6.66
C HIS A 67 -19.82 12.92 7.17
N GLU A 68 -20.75 12.40 7.98
CA GLU A 68 -20.69 11.01 8.45
C GLU A 68 -20.72 10.00 7.30
N ARG A 69 -21.57 10.24 6.29
CA ARG A 69 -21.61 9.40 5.08
C ARG A 69 -20.31 9.44 4.30
N GLN A 70 -19.70 10.63 4.18
CA GLN A 70 -18.41 10.77 3.49
C GLN A 70 -17.30 10.02 4.24
N LEU A 71 -17.26 10.13 5.57
CA LEU A 71 -16.31 9.40 6.40
C LEU A 71 -16.49 7.88 6.25
N GLN A 72 -17.72 7.38 6.31
CA GLN A 72 -18.01 5.97 6.10
C GLN A 72 -17.56 5.51 4.71
N HIS A 73 -17.79 6.31 3.67
CA HIS A 73 -17.36 5.98 2.33
C HIS A 73 -15.83 5.86 2.23
N TRP A 74 -15.10 6.86 2.73
CA TRP A 74 -13.64 6.83 2.76
C TRP A 74 -13.07 5.69 3.61
N GLU A 75 -13.71 5.36 4.73
CA GLU A 75 -13.33 4.22 5.54
C GLU A 75 -13.42 2.91 4.75
N HIS A 76 -14.52 2.71 4.03
CA HIS A 76 -14.69 1.54 3.17
C HIS A 76 -13.65 1.48 2.04
N GLU A 77 -13.39 2.61 1.38
CA GLU A 77 -12.37 2.68 0.32
C GLU A 77 -10.97 2.38 0.86
N MET A 78 -10.61 2.95 2.01
CA MET A 78 -9.34 2.71 2.67
C MET A 78 -9.18 1.24 3.06
N GLN A 79 -10.21 0.62 3.65
CA GLN A 79 -10.19 -0.81 3.97
C GLN A 79 -10.04 -1.67 2.71
N GLN A 80 -10.70 -1.30 1.61
CA GLN A 80 -10.58 -2.03 0.34
C GLN A 80 -9.17 -1.92 -0.24
N LEU A 81 -8.58 -0.73 -0.24
CA LEU A 81 -7.21 -0.51 -0.69
C LEU A 81 -6.22 -1.26 0.19
N GLN A 82 -6.41 -1.25 1.51
CA GLN A 82 -5.56 -1.98 2.45
C GLN A 82 -5.59 -3.48 2.18
N ARG A 83 -6.77 -4.10 1.99
CA ARG A 83 -6.87 -5.52 1.63
C ARG A 83 -6.17 -5.84 0.32
N ARG A 84 -6.29 -4.96 -0.68
CA ARG A 84 -5.60 -5.12 -1.98
C ARG A 84 -4.08 -5.02 -1.83
N LEU A 85 -3.61 -4.10 -0.99
CA LEU A 85 -2.19 -3.95 -0.67
C LEU A 85 -1.66 -5.21 0.02
N GLU A 86 -2.33 -5.68 1.08
CA GLU A 86 -1.94 -6.89 1.81
C GLU A 86 -1.88 -8.13 0.89
N ALA A 87 -2.84 -8.27 -0.03
CA ALA A 87 -2.84 -9.34 -1.02
C ALA A 87 -1.63 -9.24 -1.98
N SER A 88 -1.33 -8.02 -2.46
CA SER A 88 -0.17 -7.75 -3.32
C SER A 88 1.17 -8.01 -2.60
N GLU A 89 1.28 -7.60 -1.35
CA GLU A 89 2.46 -7.86 -0.51
C GLU A 89 2.65 -9.35 -0.23
N HIS A 90 1.56 -10.09 -0.02
CA HIS A 90 1.61 -11.54 0.11
C HIS A 90 2.11 -12.19 -1.18
N GLN A 91 1.58 -11.79 -2.34
CA GLN A 91 2.08 -12.26 -3.64
C GLN A 91 3.57 -11.93 -3.84
N ASN A 92 4.01 -10.72 -3.46
CA ASN A 92 5.41 -10.32 -3.55
C ASN A 92 6.31 -11.20 -2.67
N ARG A 93 5.86 -11.57 -1.47
CA ARG A 93 6.57 -12.50 -0.59
C ARG A 93 6.71 -13.89 -1.21
N LEU A 94 5.64 -14.41 -1.83
CA LEU A 94 5.68 -15.70 -2.54
C LEU A 94 6.66 -15.66 -3.73
N LEU A 95 6.64 -14.59 -4.52
CA LEU A 95 7.59 -14.42 -5.63
C LEU A 95 9.03 -14.35 -5.15
N LYS A 96 9.30 -13.64 -4.05
CA LYS A 96 10.64 -13.59 -3.42
C LYS A 96 11.10 -14.97 -2.94
N ALA A 97 10.20 -15.75 -2.35
CA ALA A 97 10.52 -17.12 -1.95
C ALA A 97 10.89 -18.00 -3.16
N SER A 98 10.08 -17.96 -4.22
CA SER A 98 10.35 -18.69 -5.46
C SER A 98 11.67 -18.25 -6.13
N LEU A 99 12.00 -16.95 -6.08
CA LEU A 99 13.30 -16.47 -6.56
C LEU A 99 14.46 -17.06 -5.75
N GLY A 100 14.28 -17.23 -4.44
CA GLY A 100 15.23 -17.93 -3.57
C GLY A 100 15.51 -19.35 -4.06
N ASP A 101 14.46 -20.11 -4.42
CA ASP A 101 14.60 -21.46 -4.97
C ASP A 101 15.36 -21.48 -6.30
N VAL A 102 15.12 -20.51 -7.19
CA VAL A 102 15.87 -20.41 -8.45
C VAL A 102 17.37 -20.22 -8.19
N VAL A 103 17.74 -19.42 -7.18
CA VAL A 103 19.14 -19.22 -6.80
C VAL A 103 19.76 -20.52 -6.26
N THR A 104 19.03 -21.31 -5.47
CA THR A 104 19.54 -22.59 -4.97
C THR A 104 19.70 -23.61 -6.10
N TYR A 105 18.73 -23.71 -7.01
CA TYR A 105 18.83 -24.57 -8.20
C TYR A 105 19.99 -24.16 -9.11
N ARG A 106 20.21 -22.86 -9.30
CA ARG A 106 21.36 -22.38 -10.08
C ARG A 106 22.69 -22.81 -9.46
N ARG A 107 22.87 -22.64 -8.15
CA ARG A 107 24.09 -23.09 -7.45
C ARG A 107 24.28 -24.61 -7.55
N ALA A 108 23.20 -25.37 -7.44
CA ALA A 108 23.24 -26.82 -7.62
C ALA A 108 23.68 -27.20 -9.05
N ALA A 109 23.15 -26.52 -10.07
CA ALA A 109 23.55 -26.72 -11.46
C ALA A 109 25.02 -26.35 -11.71
N GLU A 110 25.51 -25.24 -11.15
CA GLU A 110 26.93 -24.85 -11.20
C GLU A 110 27.83 -25.92 -10.57
N THR A 111 27.42 -26.50 -9.44
CA THR A 111 28.16 -27.59 -8.79
C THR A 111 28.17 -28.86 -9.66
N GLN A 112 27.03 -29.24 -10.22
CA GLN A 112 26.92 -30.39 -11.12
C GLN A 112 27.77 -30.22 -12.38
N GLN A 113 27.86 -29.00 -12.90
CA GLN A 113 28.70 -28.68 -14.06
C GLN A 113 30.18 -28.95 -13.77
N LEU A 114 30.69 -28.55 -12.60
CA LEU A 114 32.07 -28.83 -12.20
C LEU A 114 32.34 -30.35 -12.11
N VAL A 115 31.39 -31.11 -11.57
CA VAL A 115 31.51 -32.58 -11.50
C VAL A 115 31.54 -33.20 -12.90
N ILE A 116 30.73 -32.69 -13.83
CA ILE A 116 30.73 -33.15 -15.23
C ILE A 116 32.09 -32.87 -15.88
N GLU A 117 32.65 -31.66 -15.69
CA GLU A 117 33.96 -31.28 -16.23
C GLU A 117 35.10 -32.14 -15.68
N GLU A 118 35.05 -32.46 -14.39
CA GLU A 118 36.02 -33.36 -13.75
C GLU A 118 35.91 -34.78 -14.34
N LEU A 119 34.71 -35.34 -14.43
CA LEU A 119 34.47 -36.67 -15.00
C LEU A 119 34.91 -36.73 -16.47
N GLN A 120 34.63 -35.69 -17.26
CA GLN A 120 35.10 -35.59 -18.65
C GLN A 120 36.63 -35.62 -18.71
N THR A 121 37.29 -34.90 -17.81
CA THR A 121 38.76 -34.90 -17.73
C THR A 121 39.32 -36.28 -17.37
N GLN A 122 38.72 -36.96 -16.38
CA GLN A 122 39.10 -38.32 -16.01
C GLN A 122 38.90 -39.30 -17.17
N VAL A 123 37.78 -39.22 -17.90
CA VAL A 123 37.54 -40.06 -19.09
C VAL A 123 38.59 -39.79 -20.18
N LYS A 124 38.96 -38.53 -20.42
CA LYS A 124 40.02 -38.17 -21.38
C LYS A 124 41.36 -38.79 -20.96
N GLN A 125 41.72 -38.73 -19.67
CA GLN A 125 42.93 -39.36 -19.14
C GLN A 125 42.89 -40.89 -19.28
N LEU A 126 41.76 -41.53 -18.96
CA LEU A 126 41.58 -42.98 -19.11
C LEU A 126 41.69 -43.42 -20.57
N ARG A 127 41.11 -42.68 -21.51
CA ARG A 127 41.25 -42.97 -22.95
C ARG A 127 42.71 -42.87 -23.41
N SER A 128 43.43 -41.83 -22.98
CA SER A 128 44.84 -41.64 -23.31
C SER A 128 45.74 -42.74 -22.73
N THR A 129 45.54 -43.09 -21.45
CA THR A 129 46.29 -44.19 -20.80
C THR A 129 45.98 -45.54 -21.44
N ASN A 130 44.72 -45.83 -21.73
CA ASN A 130 44.32 -47.06 -22.41
C ASN A 130 44.95 -47.17 -23.80
N TYR A 131 44.93 -46.09 -24.59
CA TYR A 131 45.62 -46.04 -25.89
C TYR A 131 47.12 -46.34 -25.78
N ARG A 132 47.82 -45.72 -24.81
CA ARG A 132 49.24 -45.98 -24.57
C ARG A 132 49.51 -47.45 -24.21
N LEU A 133 48.66 -48.04 -23.36
CA LEU A 133 48.78 -49.45 -22.99
C LEU A 133 48.55 -50.37 -24.19
N GLN A 134 47.51 -50.13 -24.99
CA GLN A 134 47.25 -50.89 -26.22
C GLN A 134 48.45 -50.81 -27.17
N TYR A 135 49.06 -49.64 -27.33
CA TYR A 135 50.24 -49.45 -28.15
C TYR A 135 51.45 -50.25 -27.63
N VAL A 136 51.70 -50.27 -26.31
CA VAL A 136 52.80 -51.06 -25.71
C VAL A 136 52.57 -52.56 -25.87
N VAL A 137 51.35 -53.05 -25.62
CA VAL A 137 50.99 -54.47 -25.81
C VAL A 137 51.23 -54.90 -27.25
N GLN A 138 50.82 -54.08 -28.20
CA GLN A 138 51.06 -54.30 -29.63
C GLN A 138 52.55 -54.38 -29.99
N GLN A 139 53.43 -53.66 -29.31
CA GLN A 139 54.88 -53.76 -29.55
C GLN A 139 55.51 -55.05 -29.02
N GLN A 140 54.89 -55.71 -28.05
CA GLN A 140 55.40 -56.94 -27.42
C GLN A 140 54.90 -58.22 -28.10
N GLU A 141 53.92 -58.14 -29.00
CA GLU A 141 53.36 -59.30 -29.69
C GLU A 141 54.35 -59.82 -30.76
N PRO A 142 54.70 -61.12 -30.77
CA PRO A 142 55.64 -61.68 -31.73
C PRO A 142 55.07 -61.53 -33.14
N ARG A 143 55.78 -60.80 -34.01
CA ARG A 143 55.40 -60.47 -35.39
C ARG A 143 55.02 -61.74 -36.20
N GLY A 144 53.75 -62.12 -36.17
CA GLY A 144 53.14 -63.07 -37.08
C GLY A 144 52.58 -62.33 -38.29
N ALA A 145 52.64 -62.95 -39.47
CA ALA A 145 52.24 -62.40 -40.76
C ALA A 145 50.74 -62.02 -40.80
N GLY A 146 50.40 -60.82 -40.36
CA GLY A 146 49.06 -60.25 -40.43
C GLY A 146 49.14 -58.76 -40.22
N SER A 147 48.69 -58.00 -41.22
CA SER A 147 48.72 -56.52 -41.30
C SER A 147 48.42 -55.85 -39.95
N PHE A 148 49.44 -55.23 -39.38
CA PHE A 148 49.39 -54.67 -38.04
C PHE A 148 49.31 -53.15 -38.16
N LEU A 149 48.10 -52.61 -38.11
CA LEU A 149 47.87 -51.16 -38.05
C LEU A 149 47.82 -50.74 -36.57
N PRO A 150 48.50 -49.65 -36.18
CA PRO A 150 48.43 -49.15 -34.81
C PRO A 150 46.97 -48.86 -34.43
N PRO A 151 46.63 -48.89 -33.13
CA PRO A 151 45.28 -48.57 -32.68
C PRO A 151 44.98 -47.14 -33.14
N ARG A 152 43.73 -46.87 -33.53
CA ARG A 152 43.36 -45.48 -33.85
C ARG A 152 43.47 -44.64 -32.56
N PRO A 153 44.16 -43.50 -32.60
CA PRO A 153 44.19 -42.60 -31.45
C PRO A 153 42.76 -42.15 -31.11
N PRO A 154 42.45 -41.96 -29.81
CA PRO A 154 41.13 -41.52 -29.40
C PRO A 154 40.86 -40.10 -29.91
N ASP A 155 39.62 -39.83 -30.30
CA ASP A 155 39.18 -38.47 -30.64
C ASP A 155 39.11 -37.64 -29.34
N ILE A 156 40.09 -36.75 -29.16
CA ILE A 156 40.17 -35.84 -28.03
C ILE A 156 39.60 -34.49 -28.48
N CYS A 157 38.29 -34.31 -28.30
CA CYS A 157 37.65 -32.99 -28.28
C CYS A 157 37.30 -32.65 -26.83
#